data_AF-A0A257JA17-F1
#
_entry.id   AF-A0A257JA17-F1
#
_cell.length_a   1.000
_cell.length_b   1.000
_cell.length_c   1.000
_cell.angle_alpha   90.00
_cell.angle_beta   90.00
_cell.angle_gamma   90.00
#
_symmetry.space_group_name_H-M   'P 1'
#
loop_
_entity.id
_entity.type
_entity.pdbx_description
1 polymer ?
#
loop_
_entity_poly.entity_id
_entity_poly.type
_entity_poly.pdbx_seq_one_letter_code
_entity_poly.pdbx_strand_id
1 'polypeptide(L)'
;MARQLTTDKQIDEFLAKVCREAAHHAPLVDQVIKPLSDAVRARLELGRTGHDVSVYERNGQTARTCWVKVGGQRWCFSYDYTQGKIDLRERNTQGRVVFQFDNATSAVAIAREVGRL
;
A
#
# COMPACT_ATOMS: atom_id res chain seq x y z
N MET A 1 13.10 -3.83 9.55
CA MET A 1 13.09 -5.08 8.76
C MET A 1 11.71 -5.24 8.13
N ALA A 2 11.62 -5.95 7.00
CA ALA A 2 10.32 -6.22 6.39
C ALA A 2 9.58 -7.29 7.20
N ARG A 3 8.38 -6.98 7.70
CA ARG A 3 7.46 -7.92 8.33
C ARG A 3 6.48 -8.43 7.29
N GLN A 4 6.33 -9.75 7.20
CA GLN A 4 5.36 -10.36 6.29
C GLN A 4 3.98 -10.39 6.95
N LEU A 5 2.94 -10.09 6.18
CA LEU A 5 1.56 -10.19 6.61
C LEU A 5 0.93 -11.34 5.83
N THR A 6 0.53 -12.39 6.54
CA THR A 6 0.05 -13.65 5.96
C THR A 6 -1.43 -13.90 6.24
N THR A 7 -2.08 -13.08 7.06
CA THR A 7 -3.50 -13.19 7.39
C THR A 7 -4.21 -11.86 7.22
N ASP A 8 -5.51 -11.89 6.92
CA ASP A 8 -6.34 -10.68 6.83
C ASP A 8 -6.26 -9.84 8.10
N LYS A 9 -6.27 -10.48 9.27
CA LYS A 9 -6.13 -9.80 10.57
C LYS A 9 -4.85 -8.97 10.66
N GLN A 10 -3.72 -9.50 10.20
CA GLN A 10 -2.45 -8.76 10.22
C GLN A 10 -2.46 -7.57 9.25
N ILE A 11 -3.13 -7.72 8.11
CA ILE A 11 -3.30 -6.63 7.15
C ILE A 11 -4.27 -5.58 7.72
N ASP A 12 -5.35 -5.98 8.41
CA ASP A 12 -6.31 -5.08 9.06
C ASP A 12 -5.61 -4.25 10.15
N GLU A 13 -4.82 -4.89 11.01
CA GLU A 13 -4.04 -4.21 12.06
C GLU A 13 -3.04 -3.20 11.48
N PHE A 14 -2.37 -3.57 10.39
CA PHE A 14 -1.48 -2.68 9.66
C PHE A 14 -2.24 -1.48 9.07
N LEU A 15 -3.34 -1.71 8.37
CA LEU A 15 -4.15 -0.63 7.76
C LEU A 15 -4.74 0.29 8.82
N ALA A 16 -5.23 -0.24 9.94
CA ALA A 16 -5.73 0.56 11.05
C ALA A 16 -4.66 1.50 11.61
N LYS A 17 -3.41 1.03 11.70
CA LYS A 17 -2.27 1.87 12.10
C LYS A 17 -1.95 2.94 11.06
N VAL A 18 -1.93 2.58 9.77
CA VAL A 18 -1.68 3.51 8.66
C VAL A 18 -2.76 4.60 8.57
N CYS A 19 -4.04 4.25 8.66
CA CYS A 19 -5.13 5.22 8.65
C CYS A 19 -5.05 6.19 9.84
N ARG A 20 -4.77 5.68 11.05
CA ARG A 20 -4.59 6.52 12.24
C ARG A 20 -3.43 7.49 12.09
N GLU A 21 -2.28 7.03 11.57
CA GLU A 21 -1.14 7.92 11.32
C GLU A 21 -1.44 8.96 10.23
N ALA A 22 -2.13 8.56 9.16
CA ALA A 22 -2.46 9.45 8.05
C ALA A 22 -3.41 10.59 8.47
N ALA A 23 -4.41 10.30 9.30
CA ALA A 23 -5.34 11.32 9.82
C ALA A 23 -4.63 12.48 10.54
N HIS A 24 -3.44 12.26 11.10
CA HIS A 24 -2.67 13.29 11.82
C HIS A 24 -1.47 13.82 11.02
N HIS A 25 -0.81 12.98 10.22
CA HIS A 25 0.47 13.30 9.61
C HIS A 25 0.44 13.34 8.08
N ALA A 26 -0.63 12.87 7.44
CA ALA A 26 -0.76 12.81 6.00
C ALA A 26 -2.25 12.99 5.56
N PRO A 27 -2.88 14.13 5.90
CA PRO A 27 -4.31 14.35 5.65
C PRO A 27 -4.69 14.44 4.17
N LEU A 28 -3.71 14.47 3.26
CA LEU A 28 -3.95 14.45 1.81
C LEU A 28 -4.20 13.04 1.26
N VAL A 29 -4.00 12.00 2.07
CA VAL A 29 -4.15 10.59 1.66
C VAL A 29 -4.99 9.75 2.63
N ASP A 30 -5.48 10.32 3.72
CA ASP A 30 -6.23 9.59 4.76
C ASP A 30 -7.51 8.93 4.24
N GLN A 31 -8.21 9.56 3.29
CA GLN A 31 -9.44 9.06 2.68
C GLN A 31 -9.18 8.04 1.57
N VAL A 32 -8.05 8.12 0.86
CA VAL A 32 -7.73 7.21 -0.25
C VAL A 32 -7.20 5.85 0.22
N ILE A 33 -6.64 5.76 1.44
CA ILE A 33 -6.00 4.52 1.94
C ILE A 33 -6.96 3.34 1.93
N LYS A 34 -8.18 3.50 2.46
CA LYS A 34 -9.16 2.41 2.53
C LYS A 34 -9.63 1.91 1.15
N PRO A 35 -10.13 2.75 0.23
CA PRO A 35 -10.54 2.28 -1.09
C PRO A 35 -9.37 1.69 -1.88
N LEU A 36 -8.15 2.24 -1.73
CA LEU A 36 -6.95 1.67 -2.36
C LEU A 36 -6.63 0.28 -1.79
N SER A 37 -6.67 0.11 -0.47
CA SER A 37 -6.37 -1.18 0.17
C SER A 37 -7.41 -2.24 -0.17
N ASP A 38 -8.70 -1.88 -0.20
CA ASP A 38 -9.79 -2.77 -0.62
C ASP A 38 -9.59 -3.26 -2.07
N ALA A 39 -9.24 -2.35 -2.99
CA ALA A 39 -8.97 -2.68 -4.38
C ALA A 39 -7.75 -3.61 -4.52
N VAL A 40 -6.65 -3.32 -3.82
CA VAL A 40 -5.43 -4.16 -3.86
C VAL A 40 -5.71 -5.53 -3.26
N ARG A 41 -6.44 -5.61 -2.15
CA ARG A 41 -6.81 -6.88 -1.50
C ARG A 41 -7.60 -7.80 -2.43
N ALA A 42 -8.50 -7.25 -3.25
CA ALA A 42 -9.24 -8.03 -4.24
C ALA A 42 -8.34 -8.71 -5.28
N ARG A 43 -7.08 -8.28 -5.41
CA ARG A 43 -6.08 -8.85 -6.32
C ARG A 43 -5.05 -9.76 -5.63
N LEU A 44 -5.06 -9.84 -4.30
CA LEU A 44 -4.12 -10.68 -3.55
C LEU A 44 -4.57 -12.14 -3.58
N GLU A 45 -3.62 -13.05 -3.73
CA GLU A 45 -3.84 -14.50 -3.67
C GLU A 45 -3.46 -15.06 -2.30
N LEU A 46 -3.99 -14.46 -1.23
CA LEU A 46 -3.61 -14.77 0.15
C LEU A 46 -3.62 -16.29 0.43
N GLY A 47 -2.48 -16.80 0.90
CA GLY A 47 -2.34 -18.20 1.32
C GLY A 47 -1.96 -19.18 0.21
N ARG A 48 -1.90 -18.76 -1.06
CA ARG A 48 -1.35 -19.57 -2.15
C ARG A 48 0.14 -19.31 -2.33
N THR A 49 0.95 -19.93 -1.47
CA THR A 49 2.42 -20.01 -1.62
C THR A 49 3.11 -18.72 -2.08
N GLY A 50 3.17 -17.70 -1.22
CA GLY A 50 3.82 -16.45 -1.57
C GLY A 50 3.70 -15.39 -0.49
N HIS A 51 4.77 -14.63 -0.29
CA HIS A 51 4.77 -13.48 0.61
C HIS A 51 4.05 -12.31 -0.07
N ASP A 52 2.71 -12.38 -0.09
CA ASP A 52 1.89 -11.51 -0.92
C ASP A 52 1.80 -10.09 -0.39
N VAL A 53 2.03 -9.91 0.91
CA VAL A 53 2.10 -8.60 1.57
C VAL A 53 3.28 -8.57 2.52
N SER A 54 4.11 -7.53 2.40
CA SER A 54 5.22 -7.26 3.31
C SER A 54 5.26 -5.77 3.63
N VAL A 55 5.50 -5.41 4.87
CA VAL A 55 5.55 -4.01 5.31
C VAL A 55 6.90 -3.71 5.92
N TYR A 56 7.43 -2.51 5.70
CA TYR A 56 8.67 -2.12 6.36
C TYR A 56 8.38 -1.57 7.75
N GLU A 57 9.01 -2.13 8.77
CA GLU A 57 8.98 -1.56 10.12
C GLU A 57 10.42 -1.22 10.55
N ARG A 58 10.63 -0.01 11.08
CA ARG A 58 11.89 0.39 11.72
C ARG A 58 11.61 0.66 13.19
N ASN A 59 12.20 -0.11 14.09
CA ASN A 59 12.08 0.09 15.53
C ASN A 59 10.62 0.20 16.03
N GLY A 60 9.70 -0.62 15.49
CA GLY A 60 8.26 -0.58 15.83
C GLY A 60 7.48 0.59 15.22
N GLN A 61 8.17 1.54 14.57
CA GLN A 61 7.56 2.58 13.76
C GLN A 61 7.32 2.02 12.35
N THR A 62 6.10 2.16 11.87
CA THR A 62 5.71 1.78 10.51
C THR A 62 6.48 2.70 9.57
N ALA A 63 7.51 2.21 8.88
CA ALA A 63 7.92 2.99 7.71
C ALA A 63 6.84 2.69 6.69
N ARG A 64 6.18 3.75 6.22
CA ARG A 64 4.93 3.74 5.46
C ARG A 64 5.16 3.23 4.05
N THR A 65 5.69 2.02 3.96
CA THR A 65 6.09 1.28 2.78
C THR A 65 5.48 -0.11 2.90
N CYS A 66 4.61 -0.41 1.95
CA CYS A 66 3.99 -1.72 1.80
C CYS A 66 4.42 -2.29 0.45
N TRP A 67 4.85 -3.53 0.43
CA TRP A 67 5.03 -4.29 -0.79
C TRP A 67 3.92 -5.30 -0.91
N VAL A 68 3.43 -5.44 -2.13
CA VAL A 68 2.53 -6.53 -2.50
C VAL A 68 3.08 -7.32 -3.67
N LYS A 69 2.70 -8.59 -3.76
CA LYS A 69 2.95 -9.41 -4.94
C LYS A 69 1.61 -9.73 -5.62
N VAL A 70 1.46 -9.29 -6.86
CA VAL A 70 0.26 -9.53 -7.69
C VAL A 70 0.75 -9.99 -9.06
N GLY A 71 0.15 -11.05 -9.62
CA GLY A 71 0.54 -11.57 -10.94
C GLY A 71 2.00 -12.00 -11.05
N GLY A 72 2.64 -12.41 -9.95
CA GLY A 72 4.06 -12.72 -9.89
C GLY A 72 5.00 -11.52 -9.77
N GLN A 73 4.49 -10.30 -9.96
CA GLN A 73 5.23 -9.04 -9.90
C GLN A 73 5.13 -8.41 -8.50
N ARG A 74 6.26 -7.88 -8.01
CA ARG A 74 6.28 -7.10 -6.77
C ARG A 74 6.02 -5.64 -7.07
N TRP A 75 5.17 -5.03 -6.26
CA TRP A 75 4.79 -3.62 -6.30
C TRP A 75 5.07 -2.98 -4.94
N CYS A 76 5.39 -1.69 -4.93
CA CYS A 76 5.74 -0.95 -3.72
C CYS A 76 4.83 0.28 -3.59
N PHE A 77 4.10 0.35 -2.49
CA PHE A 77 3.35 1.52 -2.06
C PHE A 77 4.15 2.26 -1.01
N SER A 78 4.41 3.56 -1.20
CA SER A 78 5.13 4.36 -0.22
C SER A 78 4.62 5.79 -0.18
N TYR A 79 4.60 6.40 1.00
CA TYR A 79 4.25 7.82 1.12
C TYR A 79 5.39 8.73 0.66
N ASP A 80 5.10 9.64 -0.28
CA ASP A 80 5.97 10.74 -0.69
C ASP A 80 5.69 11.97 0.19
N TYR A 81 6.69 12.33 1.00
CA TYR A 81 6.62 13.47 1.91
C TYR A 81 6.72 14.82 1.20
N THR A 82 7.23 14.88 -0.02
CA THR A 82 7.36 16.12 -0.79
C THR A 82 6.04 16.50 -1.44
N GLN A 83 5.35 15.52 -2.05
CA GLN A 83 4.10 15.77 -2.76
C GLN A 83 2.84 15.45 -1.94
N GLY A 84 2.99 14.75 -0.81
CA GLY A 84 1.87 14.36 0.03
C GLY A 84 0.98 13.29 -0.62
N LYS A 85 1.58 12.34 -1.33
CA LYS A 85 0.88 11.30 -2.10
C LYS A 85 1.38 9.90 -1.72
N ILE A 86 0.60 8.88 -2.06
CA ILE A 86 1.05 7.49 -2.01
C ILE A 86 1.57 7.12 -3.40
N ASP A 87 2.88 6.92 -3.52
CA ASP A 87 3.48 6.38 -4.74
C ASP A 87 3.14 4.90 -4.89
N LEU A 88 2.82 4.49 -6.11
CA LEU A 88 2.91 3.12 -6.57
C LEU A 88 4.14 2.99 -7.47
N ARG A 89 5.05 2.10 -7.07
CA ARG A 89 6.35 1.87 -7.70
C ARG A 89 6.52 0.42 -8.13
N GLU A 90 7.26 0.22 -9.20
CA GLU A 90 7.67 -1.11 -9.63
C GLU A 90 8.72 -1.70 -8.68
N ARG A 91 8.53 -2.95 -8.26
CA ARG A 91 9.49 -3.78 -7.49
C ARG A 91 9.81 -3.30 -6.08
N ASN A 92 10.37 -2.11 -5.90
CA ASN A 92 10.92 -1.62 -4.63
C ASN A 92 10.81 -0.08 -4.48
N THR A 93 11.34 0.47 -3.39
CA THR A 93 11.27 1.91 -3.06
C THR A 93 12.06 2.81 -4.00
N GLN A 94 13.05 2.27 -4.72
CA GLN A 94 13.82 2.98 -5.74
C GLN A 94 13.28 2.74 -7.15
N GLY A 95 12.20 1.95 -7.28
CA GLY A 95 11.55 1.70 -8.55
C GLY A 95 10.89 2.95 -9.13
N ARG A 96 10.64 2.88 -10.44
CA ARG A 96 9.89 3.91 -11.17
C ARG A 96 8.50 4.06 -10.55
N VAL A 97 8.11 5.30 -10.26
CA VAL A 97 6.72 5.65 -9.92
C VAL A 97 5.88 5.49 -11.19
N VAL A 98 4.86 4.64 -11.11
CA VAL A 98 3.90 4.42 -12.22
C VAL A 98 2.59 5.16 -11.98
N PHE A 99 2.23 5.42 -10.73
CA PHE A 99 1.06 6.22 -10.36
C PHE A 99 1.22 6.80 -8.95
N GLN A 100 0.45 7.84 -8.64
CA GLN A 100 0.39 8.43 -7.31
C GLN A 100 -1.06 8.64 -6.88
N PHE A 101 -1.39 8.24 -5.66
CA PHE A 101 -2.72 8.33 -5.08
C PHE A 101 -2.80 9.43 -4.02
N ASP A 102 -3.92 10.13 -4.01
CA ASP A 102 -4.32 11.11 -3.00
C ASP A 102 -5.84 11.08 -2.82
N ASN A 103 -6.36 11.89 -1.90
CA ASN A 103 -7.80 11.99 -1.63
C ASN A 103 -8.63 12.48 -2.83
N ALA A 104 -8.01 13.09 -3.85
CA ALA A 104 -8.70 13.48 -5.09
C ALA A 104 -8.76 12.33 -6.10
N THR A 105 -8.08 11.22 -5.85
CA THR A 105 -8.04 10.08 -6.77
C THR A 105 -9.37 9.33 -6.75
N SER A 106 -10.08 9.36 -7.88
CA SER A 106 -11.39 8.70 -8.00
C SER A 106 -11.33 7.18 -7.84
N ALA A 107 -12.43 6.56 -7.40
CA ALA A 107 -12.57 5.10 -7.34
C ALA A 107 -12.31 4.41 -8.70
N VAL A 108 -12.71 5.06 -9.80
CA VAL A 108 -12.44 4.56 -11.17
C VAL A 108 -10.95 4.55 -11.48
N ALA A 109 -10.21 5.59 -11.07
CA ALA A 109 -8.76 5.64 -11.22
C ALA A 109 -8.09 4.56 -10.38
N ILE A 110 -8.50 4.40 -9.11
CA ILE A 110 -7.99 3.32 -8.24
C ILE A 110 -8.18 1.95 -8.91
N ALA A 111 -9.41 1.63 -9.33
CA ALA A 111 -9.70 0.34 -9.96
C ALA A 111 -8.90 0.12 -11.25
N ARG A 112 -8.72 1.16 -12.06
CA ARG A 112 -7.93 1.09 -13.29
C ARG A 112 -6.45 0.80 -13.01
N GLU A 113 -5.84 1.54 -12.10
CA GLU A 113 -4.41 1.40 -11.80
C GLU A 113 -4.12 0.11 -11.04
N VAL A 114 -4.97 -0.26 -10.08
CA VAL A 114 -4.86 -1.55 -9.38
C VAL A 114 -5.12 -2.73 -10.33
N GLY A 115 -6.01 -2.57 -11.32
CA GLY A 115 -6.27 -3.60 -12.34
C GLY A 115 -5.07 -3.93 -13.23
N ARG A 116 -4.02 -3.09 -13.24
CA ARG A 116 -2.77 -3.31 -13.97
C ARG A 116 -1.69 -4.04 -13.16
N LEU A 117 -1.92 -4.24 -11.85
CA LEU A 117 -1.01 -4.96 -10.95
C LEU A 117 -1.05 -6.47 -11.23
#